data_AF-A0A6J7K437-F1
#
_entry.id   AF-A0A6J7K437-F1
#
_cell.length_a   1.000
_cell.length_b   1.000
_cell.length_c   1.000
_cell.angle_alpha   90.00
_cell.angle_beta   90.00
_cell.angle_gamma   90.00
#
_symmetry.space_group_name_H-M   'P 1'
#
loop_
_entity.id
_entity.type
_entity.pdbx_description
1 polymer ?
#
loop_
_entity_poly.entity_id
_entity_poly.type
_entity_poly.pdbx_seq_one_letter_code
_entity_poly.pdbx_strand_id
1 'polypeptide(L)'
;MDWITAAFFSILAAGFFVGIVVGLTGMGGGALMTPALLFLGVGSPAVVVTADLTAAAIYKTGGAIVHQREGSPNMQLAKWLMIGSIPMALLGPHLVAWLTDDVDQLNFVLVICIGFALLLAAATYALRLYVNLLRVRSGTHVTDDNPAIRIVPTLLVGMLGGLLVGVTSVGSGSVIMIALLMLYPGLSAVKLVGTDLVQAVPLVLAAAISNIALHGIDWEILTPLVIGSVPGTILGSMLAPRVPQSFIRRGIVVVLTMSGVALLDKSGWAPLGVDETHPVLIAGIGLAVLLVLPVVWGFLRKQQGLPMFGSPTIAQLEDPSYKPGLVGMKKVDDA
;
A
#
# COMPACT_ATOMS: atom_id res chain seq x y z
N MET A 1 29.71 -8.69 18.45
CA MET A 1 28.39 -8.34 17.88
C MET A 1 27.61 -7.69 19.00
N ASP A 2 27.46 -6.37 18.97
CA ASP A 2 26.68 -5.64 19.97
C ASP A 2 25.26 -5.45 19.42
N TRP A 3 24.40 -6.44 19.67
CA TRP A 3 23.03 -6.52 19.16
C TRP A 3 22.12 -5.38 19.65
N ILE A 4 22.56 -4.59 20.64
CA ILE A 4 21.78 -3.52 21.29
C ILE A 4 22.50 -2.19 21.05
N THR A 5 22.47 -1.72 19.81
CA THR A 5 22.97 -0.39 19.40
C THR A 5 21.81 0.60 19.25
N ALA A 6 22.11 1.89 19.11
CA ALA A 6 21.10 2.90 18.78
C ALA A 6 20.32 2.54 17.49
N ALA A 7 20.99 1.89 16.54
CA ALA A 7 20.38 1.35 15.32
C ALA A 7 19.26 0.36 15.66
N PHE A 8 19.50 -0.62 16.54
CA PHE A 8 18.49 -1.59 16.97
C PHE A 8 17.22 -0.92 17.49
N PHE A 9 17.36 0.05 18.41
CA PHE A 9 16.20 0.77 18.97
C PHE A 9 15.48 1.62 17.92
N SER A 10 16.21 2.24 16.99
CA SER A 10 15.62 3.03 15.91
C SER A 10 14.79 2.16 14.94
N ILE A 11 15.30 0.98 14.58
CA ILE A 11 14.62 0.02 13.72
C ILE A 11 13.40 -0.56 14.43
N LEU A 12 13.53 -0.89 15.72
CA LEU A 12 12.42 -1.40 16.53
C LEU A 12 11.31 -0.36 16.65
N ALA A 13 11.65 0.90 16.92
CA ALA A 13 10.67 1.99 17.00
C ALA A 13 10.00 2.23 15.63
N ALA A 14 10.79 2.32 14.54
CA ALA A 14 10.26 2.47 13.20
C ALA A 14 9.33 1.31 12.82
N GLY A 15 9.78 0.07 13.07
CA GLY A 15 8.99 -1.14 12.86
C GLY A 15 7.68 -1.11 13.64
N PHE A 16 7.70 -0.68 14.90
CA PHE A 16 6.52 -0.54 15.73
C PHE A 16 5.51 0.49 15.20
N PHE A 17 5.95 1.72 14.91
CA PHE A 17 5.07 2.77 14.42
C PHE A 17 4.55 2.49 13.01
N VAL A 18 5.42 2.04 12.11
CA VAL A 18 5.01 1.63 10.77
C VAL A 18 4.07 0.43 10.87
N GLY A 19 4.37 -0.54 11.72
CA GLY A 19 3.49 -1.68 12.03
C GLY A 19 2.08 -1.23 12.43
N ILE A 20 1.95 -0.23 13.32
CA ILE A 20 0.63 0.34 13.68
C ILE A 20 -0.10 0.86 12.44
N VAL A 21 0.57 1.64 11.60
CA VAL A 21 -0.05 2.17 10.37
C VAL A 21 -0.46 1.03 9.43
N VAL A 22 0.36 0.00 9.29
CA VAL A 22 0.08 -1.17 8.47
C VAL A 22 -1.11 -1.96 9.00
N GLY A 23 -1.18 -2.18 10.31
CA GLY A 23 -2.31 -2.82 10.97
C GLY A 23 -3.61 -2.02 10.84
N LEU A 24 -3.54 -0.69 10.95
CA LEU A 24 -4.69 0.22 10.77
C LEU A 24 -5.24 0.19 9.34
N THR A 25 -4.36 -0.02 8.37
CA THR A 25 -4.68 0.10 6.94
C THR A 25 -5.06 -1.22 6.31
N GLY A 26 -4.58 -2.34 6.84
CA GLY A 26 -4.68 -3.65 6.22
C GLY A 26 -3.95 -3.74 4.87
N MET A 27 -3.23 -2.69 4.47
CA MET A 27 -2.49 -2.62 3.20
C MET A 27 -1.02 -2.90 3.50
N GLY A 28 -0.44 -3.87 2.78
CA GLY A 28 0.89 -4.40 3.09
C GLY A 28 1.97 -3.34 3.35
N GLY A 29 2.80 -3.59 4.37
CA GLY A 29 3.67 -2.58 4.96
C GLY A 29 4.88 -2.12 4.15
N GLY A 30 5.21 -2.81 3.06
CA GLY A 30 6.41 -2.46 2.30
C GLY A 30 6.41 -1.06 1.71
N ALA A 31 5.23 -0.48 1.46
CA ALA A 31 5.12 0.90 0.99
C ALA A 31 5.61 1.95 2.01
N LEU A 32 5.63 1.64 3.31
CA LEU A 32 6.02 2.57 4.37
C LEU A 32 7.31 2.13 5.07
N MET A 33 7.54 0.83 5.18
CA MET A 33 8.67 0.27 5.91
C MET A 33 9.98 0.45 5.14
N THR A 34 10.01 0.09 3.84
CA THR A 34 11.22 0.21 3.02
C THR A 34 11.78 1.64 3.03
N PRO A 35 10.97 2.69 2.81
CA PRO A 35 11.48 4.07 2.84
C PRO A 35 11.93 4.49 4.24
N ALA A 36 11.20 4.11 5.29
CA ALA A 36 11.60 4.43 6.66
C ALA A 36 13.00 3.88 6.99
N LEU A 37 13.27 2.63 6.62
CA LEU A 37 14.58 2.01 6.81
C LEU A 37 15.67 2.65 5.93
N LEU A 38 15.35 2.99 4.67
CA LEU A 38 16.27 3.72 3.78
C LEU A 38 16.64 5.12 4.32
N PHE A 39 15.70 5.82 4.97
CA PHE A 39 15.97 7.11 5.60
C PHE A 39 16.74 7.00 6.92
N LEU A 40 16.56 5.91 7.67
CA LEU A 40 17.38 5.61 8.84
C LEU A 40 18.82 5.21 8.47
N GLY A 41 19.08 4.86 7.21
CA GLY A 41 20.42 4.51 6.74
C GLY A 41 20.93 3.18 7.29
N VAL A 42 20.02 2.27 7.64
CA VAL A 42 20.34 1.02 8.36
C VAL A 42 20.85 -0.12 7.47
N GLY A 43 21.17 0.14 6.19
CA GLY A 43 21.71 -0.85 5.26
C GLY A 43 21.62 -0.40 3.81
N SER A 44 22.10 -1.25 2.89
CA SER A 44 21.91 -1.01 1.45
C SER A 44 20.45 -1.24 1.05
N PRO A 45 19.96 -0.59 -0.03
CA PRO A 45 18.61 -0.77 -0.53
C PRO A 45 18.19 -2.24 -0.72
N ALA A 46 19.08 -3.07 -1.27
CA ALA A 46 18.81 -4.48 -1.46
C ALA A 46 18.56 -5.23 -0.14
N VAL A 47 19.39 -4.97 0.88
CA VAL A 47 19.25 -5.59 2.21
C VAL A 47 17.97 -5.10 2.90
N VAL A 48 17.66 -3.80 2.78
CA VAL A 48 16.46 -3.20 3.36
C VAL A 48 15.17 -3.78 2.76
N VAL A 49 15.11 -3.91 1.42
CA VAL A 49 13.97 -4.54 0.71
C VAL A 49 13.82 -5.99 1.16
N THR A 50 14.94 -6.72 1.30
CA THR A 50 14.93 -8.11 1.74
C THR A 50 14.39 -8.25 3.16
N ALA A 51 14.92 -7.48 4.12
CA ALA A 51 14.47 -7.51 5.52
C ALA A 51 12.99 -7.15 5.67
N ASP A 52 12.51 -6.16 4.91
CA ASP A 52 11.11 -5.75 4.92
C ASP A 52 10.18 -6.82 4.32
N LEU A 53 10.52 -7.41 3.16
CA LEU A 53 9.76 -8.52 2.58
C LEU A 53 9.68 -9.72 3.53
N THR A 54 10.79 -10.06 4.19
CA THR A 54 10.84 -11.15 5.17
C THR A 54 9.99 -10.83 6.40
N ALA A 55 10.10 -9.62 6.97
CA ALA A 55 9.27 -9.19 8.09
C ALA A 55 7.78 -9.18 7.69
N ALA A 56 7.46 -8.69 6.50
CA ALA A 56 6.11 -8.66 5.95
C ALA A 56 5.51 -10.04 5.78
N ALA A 57 6.28 -11.04 5.35
CA ALA A 57 5.83 -12.42 5.31
C ALA A 57 5.40 -12.92 6.71
N ILE A 58 6.14 -12.55 7.76
CA ILE A 58 5.86 -12.96 9.15
C ILE A 58 4.59 -12.29 9.67
N TYR A 59 4.53 -10.95 9.71
CA TYR A 59 3.41 -10.25 10.34
C TYR A 59 2.12 -10.31 9.48
N LYS A 60 2.21 -10.42 8.14
CA LYS A 60 1.01 -10.60 7.29
C LYS A 60 0.38 -11.96 7.45
N THR A 61 1.17 -13.02 7.66
CA THR A 61 0.59 -14.35 7.90
C THR A 61 -0.29 -14.32 9.15
N GLY A 62 0.17 -13.66 10.23
CA GLY A 62 -0.63 -13.43 11.43
C GLY A 62 -1.87 -12.57 11.17
N GLY A 63 -1.73 -11.45 10.45
CA GLY A 63 -2.84 -10.56 10.13
C GLY A 63 -3.91 -11.19 9.20
N ALA A 64 -3.49 -11.97 8.21
CA ALA A 64 -4.38 -12.67 7.29
C ALA A 64 -5.24 -13.70 8.02
N ILE A 65 -4.67 -14.44 8.99
CA ILE A 65 -5.43 -15.41 9.81
C ILE A 65 -6.52 -14.70 10.63
N VAL A 66 -6.22 -13.51 11.17
CA VAL A 66 -7.19 -12.72 11.95
C VAL A 66 -8.29 -12.14 11.06
N HIS A 67 -7.95 -11.63 9.86
CA HIS A 67 -8.91 -10.98 8.96
C HIS A 67 -9.70 -11.95 8.05
N GLN A 68 -9.23 -13.20 7.86
CA GLN A 68 -9.94 -14.21 7.07
C GLN A 68 -11.33 -14.54 7.64
N ARG A 69 -11.58 -14.23 8.92
CA ARG A 69 -12.85 -14.50 9.60
C ARG A 69 -13.99 -13.53 9.26
N GLU A 70 -13.71 -12.38 8.63
CA GLU A 70 -14.70 -11.31 8.43
C GLU A 70 -15.15 -11.09 6.97
N GLY A 71 -14.45 -11.67 5.99
CA GLY A 71 -14.79 -11.54 4.57
C GLY A 71 -14.92 -12.89 3.87
N SER A 72 -15.75 -12.98 2.82
CA SER A 72 -15.84 -14.13 1.93
C SER A 72 -14.96 -13.90 0.67
N PRO A 73 -13.63 -14.12 0.74
CA PRO A 73 -12.72 -13.84 -0.38
C PRO A 73 -13.12 -14.60 -1.65
N ASN A 74 -12.97 -13.96 -2.81
CA ASN A 74 -13.07 -14.67 -4.08
C ASN A 74 -11.80 -15.50 -4.31
N MET A 75 -11.88 -16.79 -3.98
CA MET A 75 -10.72 -17.69 -4.06
C MET A 75 -10.27 -17.97 -5.49
N GLN A 76 -11.20 -17.93 -6.45
CA GLN A 76 -10.85 -18.14 -7.86
C GLN A 76 -10.08 -16.94 -8.42
N LEU A 77 -10.46 -15.72 -8.04
CA LEU A 77 -9.73 -14.51 -8.38
C LEU A 77 -8.33 -14.50 -7.72
N ALA A 78 -8.26 -14.86 -6.43
CA ALA A 78 -6.99 -15.01 -5.71
C ALA A 78 -6.04 -15.99 -6.43
N LYS A 79 -6.56 -17.15 -6.87
CA LYS A 79 -5.78 -18.15 -7.62
C LYS A 79 -5.16 -17.58 -8.89
N TRP A 80 -5.93 -16.89 -9.73
CA TRP A 80 -5.41 -16.33 -10.97
C TRP A 80 -4.37 -15.23 -10.74
N LEU A 81 -4.56 -14.42 -9.70
CA LEU A 81 -3.55 -13.44 -9.32
C LEU A 81 -2.29 -14.11 -8.80
N MET A 82 -2.40 -15.16 -7.98
CA MET A 82 -1.26 -15.92 -7.49
C MET A 82 -0.47 -16.57 -8.63
N ILE A 83 -1.16 -17.14 -9.63
CA ILE A 83 -0.52 -17.75 -10.81
C ILE A 83 0.32 -16.71 -11.57
N GLY A 84 -0.16 -15.46 -11.69
CA GLY A 84 0.62 -14.38 -12.32
C GLY A 84 1.71 -13.80 -11.42
N SER A 85 1.39 -13.56 -10.16
CA SER A 85 2.21 -12.77 -9.24
C SER A 85 3.35 -13.53 -8.61
N ILE A 86 3.17 -14.79 -8.22
CA ILE A 86 4.21 -15.59 -7.56
C ILE A 86 5.43 -15.80 -8.46
N PRO A 87 5.30 -16.25 -9.73
CA PRO A 87 6.45 -16.41 -10.61
C PRO A 87 7.18 -15.09 -10.86
N MET A 88 6.43 -13.99 -11.05
CA MET A 88 7.04 -12.68 -11.30
C MET A 88 7.68 -12.07 -10.05
N ALA A 89 7.17 -12.38 -8.85
CA ALA A 89 7.80 -11.98 -7.60
C ALA A 89 9.09 -12.75 -7.32
N LEU A 90 9.15 -14.02 -7.74
CA LEU A 90 10.40 -14.78 -7.74
C LEU A 90 11.37 -14.23 -8.78
N LEU A 91 10.91 -13.93 -9.99
CA LEU A 91 11.80 -13.49 -11.08
C LEU A 91 12.26 -12.03 -10.96
N GLY A 92 11.45 -11.15 -10.39
CA GLY A 92 11.71 -9.70 -10.35
C GLY A 92 13.08 -9.32 -9.80
N PRO A 93 13.47 -9.78 -8.60
CA PRO A 93 14.80 -9.53 -8.05
C PRO A 93 15.92 -10.01 -8.96
N HIS A 94 15.78 -11.19 -9.57
CA HIS A 94 16.77 -11.73 -10.50
C HIS A 94 16.88 -10.91 -11.78
N LEU A 95 15.75 -10.40 -12.31
CA LEU A 95 15.77 -9.54 -13.49
C LEU A 95 16.59 -8.28 -13.22
N VAL A 96 16.41 -7.64 -12.06
CA VAL A 96 17.19 -6.46 -11.70
C VAL A 96 18.67 -6.80 -11.45
N ALA A 97 18.95 -7.93 -10.81
CA ALA A 97 20.33 -8.41 -10.62
C ALA A 97 21.03 -8.76 -11.94
N TRP A 98 20.30 -9.14 -13.00
CA TRP A 98 20.88 -9.36 -14.33
C TRP A 98 21.17 -8.08 -15.11
N LEU A 99 20.59 -6.94 -14.71
CA LEU A 99 20.85 -5.66 -15.40
C LEU A 99 22.23 -5.10 -15.06
N THR A 100 22.78 -5.42 -13.90
CA THR A 100 24.10 -4.93 -13.47
C THR A 100 24.73 -5.83 -12.41
N ASP A 101 26.02 -6.11 -12.58
CA ASP A 101 26.86 -6.77 -11.58
C ASP A 101 27.45 -5.77 -10.56
N ASP A 102 27.30 -4.46 -10.81
CA ASP A 102 27.79 -3.40 -9.95
C ASP A 102 26.80 -3.12 -8.80
N VAL A 103 27.29 -3.21 -7.56
CA VAL A 103 26.48 -3.06 -6.34
C VAL A 103 25.91 -1.64 -6.20
N ASP A 104 26.67 -0.62 -6.58
CA ASP A 104 26.24 0.77 -6.48
C ASP A 104 25.18 1.08 -7.54
N GLN A 105 25.36 0.56 -8.76
CA GLN A 105 24.35 0.67 -9.81
C GLN A 105 23.06 -0.10 -9.46
N LEU A 106 23.18 -1.29 -8.87
CA LEU A 106 22.03 -2.05 -8.38
C LEU A 106 21.25 -1.27 -7.34
N ASN A 107 21.93 -0.72 -6.34
CA ASN A 107 21.33 0.09 -5.29
C ASN A 107 20.65 1.34 -5.86
N PHE A 108 21.28 2.01 -6.83
CA PHE A 108 20.70 3.14 -7.54
C PHE A 108 19.40 2.77 -8.27
N VAL A 109 19.41 1.67 -9.03
CA VAL A 109 18.22 1.16 -9.74
C VAL A 109 17.10 0.82 -8.75
N LEU A 110 17.41 0.15 -7.64
CA LEU A 110 16.43 -0.17 -6.61
C LEU A 110 15.81 1.08 -5.99
N VAL A 111 16.60 2.09 -5.64
CA VAL A 111 16.06 3.35 -5.08
C VAL A 111 15.12 4.04 -6.07
N ILE A 112 15.47 4.09 -7.35
CA ILE A 112 14.60 4.64 -8.40
C ILE A 112 13.31 3.82 -8.52
N CYS A 113 13.42 2.49 -8.60
CA CYS A 113 12.26 1.60 -8.69
C CYS A 113 11.33 1.78 -7.49
N ILE A 114 11.87 1.83 -6.26
CA ILE A 114 11.09 2.06 -5.04
C ILE A 114 10.43 3.45 -5.11
N GLY A 115 11.15 4.50 -5.48
CA GLY A 115 10.62 5.86 -5.62
C GLY A 115 9.41 5.93 -6.55
N PHE A 116 9.53 5.38 -7.76
CA PHE A 116 8.40 5.30 -8.70
C PHE A 116 7.27 4.38 -8.22
N ALA A 117 7.60 3.26 -7.59
CA ALA A 117 6.59 2.35 -7.04
C ALA A 117 5.75 3.03 -5.94
N LEU A 118 6.36 3.88 -5.10
CA LEU A 118 5.66 4.67 -4.10
C LEU A 118 4.75 5.73 -4.72
N LEU A 119 5.21 6.43 -5.75
CA LEU A 119 4.38 7.40 -6.46
C LEU A 119 3.22 6.72 -7.18
N LEU A 120 3.45 5.55 -7.78
CA LEU A 120 2.40 4.74 -8.39
C LEU A 120 1.41 4.23 -7.32
N ALA A 121 1.89 3.78 -6.17
CA ALA A 121 1.05 3.39 -5.04
C ALA A 121 0.22 4.57 -4.50
N ALA A 122 0.80 5.77 -4.41
CA ALA A 122 0.08 6.98 -4.02
C ALA A 122 -0.99 7.36 -5.04
N ALA A 123 -0.66 7.33 -6.34
CA ALA A 123 -1.57 7.67 -7.43
C ALA A 123 -2.73 6.67 -7.54
N THR A 124 -2.45 5.38 -7.50
CA THR A 124 -3.49 4.33 -7.48
C THR A 124 -4.40 4.49 -6.28
N TYR A 125 -3.86 4.85 -5.12
CA TYR A 125 -4.67 5.07 -3.93
C TYR A 125 -5.53 6.35 -3.99
N ALA A 126 -5.00 7.45 -4.51
CA ALA A 126 -5.78 8.65 -4.79
C ALA A 126 -6.92 8.36 -5.79
N LEU A 127 -6.63 7.54 -6.80
CA LEU A 127 -7.60 7.09 -7.78
C LEU A 127 -8.68 6.19 -7.17
N ARG A 128 -8.34 5.35 -6.18
CA ARG A 128 -9.31 4.56 -5.39
C ARG A 128 -10.39 5.43 -4.80
N LEU A 129 -9.95 6.46 -4.11
CA LEU A 129 -10.80 7.42 -3.42
C LEU A 129 -11.76 8.04 -4.45
N TYR A 130 -11.23 8.51 -5.58
CA TYR A 130 -12.03 9.12 -6.64
C TYR A 130 -13.05 8.17 -7.27
N VAL A 131 -12.66 6.95 -7.64
CA VAL A 131 -13.56 5.95 -8.26
C VAL A 131 -14.67 5.52 -7.30
N ASN A 132 -14.37 5.36 -6.01
CA ASN A 132 -15.39 5.03 -5.00
C ASN A 132 -16.45 6.13 -4.90
N LEU A 133 -16.08 7.42 -4.98
CA LEU A 133 -17.06 8.52 -5.02
C LEU A 133 -17.99 8.42 -6.24
N LEU A 134 -17.42 8.12 -7.42
CA LEU A 134 -18.21 8.01 -8.65
C LEU A 134 -19.24 6.87 -8.56
N ARG A 135 -18.89 5.73 -7.98
CA ARG A 135 -19.81 4.57 -7.85
C ARG A 135 -21.00 4.83 -6.95
N VAL A 136 -20.79 5.56 -5.85
CA VAL A 136 -21.87 5.95 -4.94
C VAL A 136 -22.94 6.76 -5.68
N ARG A 137 -22.52 7.63 -6.61
CA ARG A 137 -23.44 8.46 -7.41
C ARG A 137 -24.22 7.65 -8.45
N SER A 138 -23.58 6.64 -9.05
CA SER A 138 -24.18 5.87 -10.14
C SER A 138 -25.39 5.03 -9.72
N GLY A 139 -25.66 4.87 -8.41
CA GLY A 139 -26.77 4.05 -7.90
C GLY A 139 -26.65 2.56 -8.25
N THR A 140 -25.60 2.16 -8.97
CA THR A 140 -25.32 0.80 -9.39
C THR A 140 -24.73 0.01 -8.23
N HIS A 141 -25.58 -0.32 -7.26
CA HIS A 141 -25.40 -1.51 -6.42
C HIS A 141 -25.72 -2.76 -7.24
N VAL A 142 -25.05 -2.94 -8.39
CA VAL A 142 -25.00 -4.26 -9.01
C VAL A 142 -23.88 -4.99 -8.32
N THR A 143 -24.18 -5.52 -7.13
CA THR A 143 -23.33 -6.50 -6.47
C THR A 143 -23.44 -7.79 -7.28
N ASP A 144 -22.53 -7.97 -8.22
CA ASP A 144 -22.31 -9.28 -8.81
C ASP A 144 -21.26 -9.97 -7.92
N ASP A 145 -21.74 -10.85 -7.04
CA ASP A 145 -20.87 -11.59 -6.13
C ASP A 145 -19.99 -12.60 -6.88
N ASN A 146 -20.26 -12.89 -8.16
CA ASN A 146 -19.49 -13.84 -8.94
C ASN A 146 -19.35 -13.44 -10.43
N PRO A 147 -18.62 -12.34 -10.74
CA PRO A 147 -18.44 -11.89 -12.10
C PRO A 147 -17.59 -12.88 -12.88
N ALA A 148 -17.86 -12.98 -14.19
CA ALA A 148 -17.05 -13.76 -15.09
C ALA A 148 -15.58 -13.30 -15.02
N ILE A 149 -14.71 -14.20 -14.60
CA ILE A 149 -13.31 -13.87 -14.37
C ILE A 149 -12.63 -13.62 -15.72
N ARG A 150 -12.18 -12.37 -15.92
CA ARG A 150 -11.30 -11.97 -17.02
C ARG A 150 -9.89 -12.47 -16.74
N ILE A 151 -9.62 -13.71 -17.14
CA ILE A 151 -8.38 -14.44 -16.85
C ILE A 151 -7.16 -13.64 -17.28
N VAL A 152 -7.10 -13.20 -18.55
CA VAL A 152 -5.91 -12.53 -19.10
C VAL A 152 -5.59 -11.21 -18.36
N PRO A 153 -6.54 -10.27 -18.18
CA PRO A 153 -6.25 -9.06 -17.41
C PRO A 153 -5.89 -9.34 -15.94
N THR A 154 -6.52 -10.32 -15.30
CA THR A 154 -6.20 -10.69 -13.90
C THR A 154 -4.79 -11.23 -13.79
N LEU A 155 -4.39 -12.08 -14.74
CA LEU A 155 -3.04 -12.62 -14.80
C LEU A 155 -2.01 -11.50 -14.97
N LEU A 156 -2.25 -10.56 -15.89
CA LEU A 156 -1.37 -9.40 -16.11
C LEU A 156 -1.24 -8.52 -14.87
N VAL A 157 -2.36 -8.25 -14.18
CA VAL A 157 -2.35 -7.52 -12.92
C VAL A 157 -1.53 -8.25 -11.86
N GLY A 158 -1.70 -9.58 -11.76
CA GLY A 158 -0.88 -10.43 -10.91
C GLY A 158 0.61 -10.32 -11.28
N MET A 159 0.96 -10.50 -12.55
CA MET A 159 2.35 -10.44 -13.03
C MET A 159 3.02 -9.09 -12.74
N LEU A 160 2.36 -7.98 -13.07
CA LEU A 160 2.88 -6.63 -12.83
C LEU A 160 2.99 -6.32 -11.34
N GLY A 161 1.95 -6.67 -10.57
CA GLY A 161 1.97 -6.50 -9.12
C GLY A 161 3.06 -7.35 -8.46
N GLY A 162 3.23 -8.60 -8.93
CA GLY A 162 4.25 -9.51 -8.44
C GLY A 162 5.66 -9.03 -8.72
N LEU A 163 5.92 -8.57 -9.95
CA LEU A 163 7.19 -8.00 -10.35
C LEU A 163 7.54 -6.76 -9.50
N LEU A 164 6.59 -5.85 -9.36
CA LEU A 164 6.77 -4.61 -8.61
C LEU A 164 7.02 -4.89 -7.13
N VAL A 165 6.24 -5.79 -6.52
CA VAL A 165 6.43 -6.21 -5.11
C VAL A 165 7.75 -6.96 -4.93
N GLY A 166 8.12 -7.84 -5.85
CA GLY A 166 9.38 -8.57 -5.80
C GLY A 166 10.59 -7.65 -5.77
N VAL A 167 10.62 -6.65 -6.66
CA VAL A 167 11.73 -5.70 -6.78
C VAL A 167 11.76 -4.66 -5.67
N THR A 168 10.61 -4.16 -5.23
CA THR A 168 10.54 -2.95 -4.41
C THR A 168 9.95 -3.15 -3.01
N SER A 169 9.40 -4.33 -2.68
CA SER A 169 8.53 -4.58 -1.51
C SER A 169 7.19 -3.80 -1.51
N VAL A 170 7.10 -2.71 -2.27
CA VAL A 170 5.92 -1.84 -2.38
C VAL A 170 4.81 -2.51 -3.20
N GLY A 171 3.54 -2.26 -2.87
CA GLY A 171 2.43 -2.43 -3.83
C GLY A 171 1.52 -3.65 -3.65
N SER A 172 1.81 -4.55 -2.71
CA SER A 172 0.99 -5.76 -2.49
C SER A 172 -0.42 -5.50 -1.92
N GLY A 173 -0.74 -4.28 -1.47
CA GLY A 173 -2.06 -3.94 -0.89
C GLY A 173 -2.79 -2.75 -1.53
N SER A 174 -2.09 -1.89 -2.29
CA SER A 174 -2.66 -0.67 -2.88
C SER A 174 -2.83 -0.78 -4.40
N VAL A 175 -1.80 -1.28 -5.09
CA VAL A 175 -1.77 -1.34 -6.56
C VAL A 175 -2.68 -2.46 -7.08
N ILE A 176 -2.54 -3.67 -6.53
CA ILE A 176 -3.32 -4.82 -6.99
C ILE A 176 -4.80 -4.66 -6.66
N MET A 177 -5.12 -4.20 -5.45
CA MET A 177 -6.48 -3.82 -5.05
C MET A 177 -7.16 -2.90 -6.07
N ILE A 178 -6.44 -1.89 -6.55
CA ILE A 178 -7.00 -0.90 -7.49
C ILE A 178 -7.21 -1.47 -8.86
N ALA A 179 -6.23 -2.22 -9.35
CA ALA A 179 -6.38 -2.92 -10.60
C ALA A 179 -7.58 -3.89 -10.56
N LEU A 180 -7.80 -4.58 -9.44
CA LEU A 180 -8.97 -5.42 -9.26
C LEU A 180 -10.28 -4.63 -9.19
N LEU A 181 -10.31 -3.49 -8.48
CA LEU A 181 -11.47 -2.60 -8.45
C LEU A 181 -11.84 -2.12 -9.85
N MET A 182 -10.85 -1.77 -10.68
CA MET A 182 -11.07 -1.34 -12.06
C MET A 182 -11.54 -2.48 -12.97
N LEU A 183 -10.96 -3.67 -12.78
CA LEU A 183 -11.25 -4.83 -13.61
C LEU A 183 -12.60 -5.48 -13.27
N TYR A 184 -13.00 -5.42 -12.00
CA TYR A 184 -14.22 -6.02 -11.44
C TYR A 184 -15.05 -4.99 -10.68
N PRO A 185 -15.70 -4.04 -11.38
CA PRO A 185 -16.43 -2.97 -10.73
C PRO A 185 -17.68 -3.43 -9.95
N GLY A 186 -18.21 -4.62 -10.24
CA GLY A 186 -19.37 -5.21 -9.56
C GLY A 186 -19.05 -6.04 -8.32
N LEU A 187 -17.76 -6.30 -8.03
CA LEU A 187 -17.37 -7.06 -6.82
C LEU A 187 -17.48 -6.18 -5.58
N SER A 188 -18.01 -6.72 -4.48
CA SER A 188 -18.10 -5.98 -3.22
C SER A 188 -16.71 -5.59 -2.70
N ALA A 189 -16.59 -4.39 -2.14
CA ALA A 189 -15.33 -3.87 -1.62
C ALA A 189 -14.72 -4.79 -0.54
N VAL A 190 -15.57 -5.41 0.28
CA VAL A 190 -15.16 -6.39 1.32
C VAL A 190 -14.55 -7.64 0.69
N LYS A 191 -15.17 -8.18 -0.37
CA LYS A 191 -14.66 -9.37 -1.09
C LYS A 191 -13.35 -9.09 -1.80
N LEU A 192 -13.18 -7.90 -2.37
CA LEU A 192 -11.93 -7.43 -2.95
C LEU A 192 -10.80 -7.37 -1.92
N VAL A 193 -11.06 -6.73 -0.77
CA VAL A 193 -10.12 -6.68 0.37
C VAL A 193 -9.73 -8.07 0.83
N GLY A 194 -10.70 -8.97 1.00
CA GLY A 194 -10.43 -10.36 1.35
C GLY A 194 -9.57 -11.08 0.30
N THR A 195 -9.90 -10.95 -0.99
CA THR A 195 -9.12 -11.57 -2.07
C THR A 195 -7.67 -11.08 -2.09
N ASP A 196 -7.46 -9.77 -1.94
CA ASP A 196 -6.14 -9.16 -1.92
C ASP A 196 -5.29 -9.64 -0.74
N LEU A 197 -5.88 -9.74 0.46
CA LEU A 197 -5.19 -10.30 1.63
C LEU A 197 -4.74 -11.75 1.41
N VAL A 198 -5.59 -12.57 0.80
CA VAL A 198 -5.29 -13.99 0.55
C VAL A 198 -4.14 -14.15 -0.44
N GLN A 199 -4.13 -13.41 -1.55
CA GLN A 199 -3.04 -13.52 -2.53
C GLN A 199 -1.73 -12.88 -2.04
N ALA A 200 -1.81 -11.87 -1.17
CA ALA A 200 -0.65 -11.07 -0.80
C ALA A 200 0.33 -11.83 0.10
N VAL A 201 -0.15 -12.82 0.86
CA VAL A 201 0.72 -13.64 1.73
C VAL A 201 1.64 -14.54 0.91
N PRO A 202 1.15 -15.41 0.00
CA PRO A 202 2.02 -16.21 -0.86
C PRO A 202 2.93 -15.38 -1.76
N LEU A 203 2.41 -14.26 -2.28
CA LEU A 203 3.18 -13.33 -3.09
C LEU A 203 4.39 -12.76 -2.33
N VAL A 204 4.18 -12.21 -1.13
CA VAL A 204 5.26 -11.62 -0.33
C VAL A 204 6.24 -12.69 0.14
N LEU A 205 5.76 -13.88 0.48
CA LEU A 205 6.63 -14.99 0.83
C LEU A 205 7.55 -15.38 -0.33
N ALA A 206 7.02 -15.44 -1.56
CA ALA A 206 7.80 -15.73 -2.75
C ALA A 206 8.85 -14.63 -3.04
N ALA A 207 8.44 -13.36 -2.95
CA ALA A 207 9.34 -12.22 -3.07
C ALA A 207 10.47 -12.26 -2.02
N ALA A 208 10.14 -12.59 -0.76
CA ALA A 208 11.10 -12.73 0.32
C ALA A 208 12.10 -13.86 0.01
N ILE A 209 11.63 -15.04 -0.40
CA ILE A 209 12.50 -16.18 -0.73
C ILE A 209 13.51 -15.81 -1.82
N SER A 210 13.08 -15.16 -2.90
CA SER A 210 13.99 -14.76 -3.98
C SER A 210 15.01 -13.71 -3.53
N ASN A 211 14.58 -12.69 -2.79
CA ASN A 211 15.50 -11.66 -2.29
C ASN A 211 16.50 -12.21 -1.27
N ILE A 212 16.07 -13.13 -0.39
CA ILE A 212 16.95 -13.85 0.54
C ILE A 212 18.00 -14.65 -0.23
N ALA A 213 17.61 -15.30 -1.34
CA ALA A 213 18.53 -16.10 -2.16
C ALA A 213 19.59 -15.24 -2.86
N LEU A 214 19.27 -13.99 -3.20
CA LEU A 214 20.19 -13.06 -3.87
C LEU A 214 21.06 -12.26 -2.91
N HIS A 215 20.47 -11.70 -1.86
CA HIS A 215 21.11 -10.69 -1.01
C HIS A 215 21.40 -11.17 0.41
N GLY A 216 20.94 -12.37 0.78
CA GLY A 216 21.04 -12.90 2.13
C GLY A 216 20.07 -12.25 3.12
N ILE A 217 20.20 -12.61 4.39
CA ILE A 217 19.42 -12.02 5.49
C ILE A 217 20.36 -11.31 6.43
N ASP A 218 20.07 -10.03 6.68
CA ASP A 218 20.67 -9.28 7.77
C ASP A 218 19.82 -9.41 9.03
N TRP A 219 20.33 -10.17 10.00
CA TRP A 219 19.66 -10.40 11.27
C TRP A 219 19.67 -9.17 12.18
N GLU A 220 20.60 -8.24 12.01
CA GLU A 220 20.68 -7.00 12.79
C GLU A 220 19.54 -6.05 12.42
N ILE A 221 19.07 -6.09 11.17
CA ILE A 221 17.89 -5.33 10.72
C ILE A 221 16.61 -6.13 10.97
N LEU A 222 16.57 -7.42 10.56
CA LEU A 222 15.35 -8.22 10.59
C LEU A 222 14.81 -8.41 12.01
N THR A 223 15.67 -8.66 13.00
CA THR A 223 15.24 -8.98 14.37
C THR A 223 14.52 -7.80 15.06
N PRO A 224 15.09 -6.58 15.17
CA PRO A 224 14.34 -5.44 15.72
C PRO A 224 13.12 -5.10 14.87
N LEU A 225 13.20 -5.26 13.55
CA LEU A 225 12.09 -4.98 12.64
C LEU A 225 10.89 -5.86 12.92
N VAL A 226 11.07 -7.17 13.07
CA VAL A 226 10.00 -8.13 13.39
C VAL A 226 9.48 -7.88 14.80
N ILE A 227 10.38 -7.69 15.79
CA ILE A 227 10.00 -7.45 17.19
C ILE A 227 9.17 -6.17 17.33
N GLY A 228 9.47 -5.12 16.56
CA GLY A 228 8.67 -3.90 16.54
C GLY A 228 7.37 -4.07 15.73
N SER A 229 7.47 -4.58 14.51
CA SER A 229 6.36 -4.58 13.55
C SER A 229 5.23 -5.54 13.88
N VAL A 230 5.51 -6.70 14.48
CA VAL A 230 4.46 -7.65 14.88
C VAL A 230 3.50 -7.05 15.93
N PRO A 231 3.95 -6.58 17.11
CA PRO A 231 3.06 -5.96 18.09
C PRO A 231 2.46 -4.66 17.55
N GLY A 232 3.21 -3.87 16.76
CA GLY A 232 2.67 -2.69 16.10
C GLY A 232 1.48 -3.03 15.20
N THR A 233 1.61 -4.05 14.34
CA THR A 233 0.55 -4.49 13.43
C THR A 233 -0.67 -5.03 14.18
N ILE A 234 -0.45 -5.78 15.26
CA ILE A 234 -1.54 -6.27 16.12
C ILE A 234 -2.28 -5.08 16.74
N LEU A 235 -1.57 -4.14 17.38
CA LEU A 235 -2.18 -2.94 17.96
C LEU A 235 -2.91 -2.10 16.90
N GLY A 236 -2.30 -1.92 15.73
CA GLY A 236 -2.89 -1.21 14.60
C GLY A 236 -4.21 -1.84 14.15
N SER A 237 -4.23 -3.17 13.98
CA SER A 237 -5.46 -3.89 13.57
C SER A 237 -6.57 -3.83 14.63
N MET A 238 -6.21 -3.82 15.91
CA MET A 238 -7.17 -3.63 17.02
C MET A 238 -7.74 -2.20 17.08
N LEU A 239 -6.97 -1.22 16.63
CA LEU A 239 -7.40 0.19 16.56
C LEU A 239 -8.15 0.50 15.26
N ALA A 240 -8.00 -0.33 14.21
CA ALA A 240 -8.57 -0.09 12.88
C ALA A 240 -10.08 0.19 12.88
N PRO A 241 -10.92 -0.51 13.67
CA PRO A 241 -12.37 -0.22 13.72
C PRO A 241 -12.72 1.12 14.36
N ARG A 242 -11.82 1.69 15.18
CA ARG A 242 -12.06 2.93 15.92
C ARG A 242 -11.59 4.18 15.18
N VAL A 243 -10.74 4.03 14.16
CA VAL A 243 -10.17 5.15 13.42
C VAL A 243 -10.93 5.35 12.12
N PRO A 244 -11.45 6.56 11.83
CA PRO A 244 -12.15 6.80 10.58
C PRO A 244 -11.21 6.58 9.39
N GLN A 245 -11.59 5.65 8.51
CA GLN A 245 -10.78 5.21 7.38
C GLN A 245 -10.31 6.40 6.52
N SER A 246 -11.09 7.47 6.37
CA SER A 246 -10.71 8.66 5.60
C SER A 246 -9.41 9.32 6.05
N PHE A 247 -9.10 9.33 7.36
CA PHE A 247 -7.85 9.93 7.85
C PHE A 247 -6.65 9.07 7.51
N ILE A 248 -6.78 7.76 7.75
CA ILE A 248 -5.78 6.75 7.39
C ILE A 248 -5.47 6.83 5.88
N ARG A 249 -6.53 6.84 5.05
CA ARG A 249 -6.43 6.93 3.59
C ARG A 249 -5.60 8.14 3.16
N ARG A 250 -5.93 9.33 3.67
CA ARG A 250 -5.23 10.57 3.29
C ARG A 250 -3.79 10.61 3.78
N GLY A 251 -3.54 10.16 5.01
CA GLY A 251 -2.20 10.12 5.60
C GLY A 251 -1.22 9.28 4.78
N ILE A 252 -1.65 8.10 4.34
CA ILE A 252 -0.82 7.23 3.49
C ILE A 252 -0.48 7.91 2.17
N VAL A 253 -1.43 8.56 1.48
CA VAL A 253 -1.12 9.22 0.21
C VAL A 253 -0.04 10.28 0.42
N VAL A 254 -0.16 11.10 1.46
CA VAL A 254 0.84 12.11 1.80
C VAL A 254 2.20 11.45 2.04
N VAL A 255 2.27 10.43 2.90
CA VAL A 255 3.54 9.77 3.25
C VAL A 255 4.16 9.07 2.05
N LEU A 256 3.37 8.37 1.22
CA LEU A 256 3.86 7.70 0.01
C LEU A 256 4.35 8.71 -1.02
N THR A 257 3.63 9.81 -1.25
CA THR A 257 4.08 10.87 -2.16
C THR A 257 5.36 11.52 -1.65
N MET A 258 5.43 11.86 -0.35
CA MET A 258 6.64 12.43 0.24
C MET A 258 7.83 11.47 0.14
N SER A 259 7.63 10.20 0.49
CA SER A 259 8.70 9.18 0.46
C SER A 259 9.15 8.89 -0.97
N GLY A 260 8.22 8.79 -1.92
CA GLY A 260 8.53 8.59 -3.34
C GLY A 260 9.35 9.73 -3.93
N VAL A 261 8.93 10.97 -3.70
CA VAL A 261 9.69 12.15 -4.14
C VAL A 261 11.05 12.21 -3.46
N ALA A 262 11.11 11.99 -2.15
CA ALA A 262 12.36 12.05 -1.39
C ALA A 262 13.40 11.00 -1.83
N LEU A 263 12.95 9.78 -2.18
CA LEU A 263 13.85 8.76 -2.72
C LEU A 263 14.34 9.11 -4.13
N LEU A 264 13.48 9.67 -4.98
CA LEU A 264 13.88 10.11 -6.32
C LEU A 264 14.85 11.30 -6.29
N ASP A 265 14.62 12.25 -5.37
CA ASP A 265 15.54 13.37 -5.09
C ASP A 265 16.91 12.83 -4.64
N LYS A 266 16.92 11.92 -3.66
CA LYS A 266 18.16 11.29 -3.15
C LYS A 266 18.91 10.50 -4.24
N SER A 267 18.20 9.93 -5.22
CA SER A 267 18.83 9.23 -6.34
C SER A 267 19.40 10.16 -7.42
N GLY A 268 19.19 11.47 -7.36
CA GLY A 268 19.65 12.40 -8.39
C GLY A 268 18.91 12.24 -9.73
N TRP A 269 17.64 11.84 -9.69
CA TRP A 269 16.84 11.66 -10.91
C TRP A 269 16.68 12.99 -11.66
N ALA A 270 16.77 12.94 -13.00
CA ALA A 270 17.00 14.06 -13.92
C ALA A 270 16.26 15.40 -13.71
N PRO A 271 14.98 15.46 -13.23
CA PRO A 271 14.34 16.74 -12.95
C PRO A 271 14.73 17.39 -11.61
N LEU A 272 15.44 16.69 -10.72
CA LEU A 272 15.78 17.14 -9.36
C LEU A 272 17.28 17.44 -9.14
N GLY A 273 18.16 17.02 -10.06
CA GLY A 273 19.59 17.35 -10.01
C GLY A 273 20.38 16.51 -9.00
N VAL A 274 21.70 16.39 -9.21
CA VAL A 274 22.59 15.48 -8.46
C VAL A 274 23.28 16.19 -7.28
N ASP A 275 23.36 17.52 -7.32
CA ASP A 275 24.35 18.26 -6.53
C ASP A 275 23.83 18.83 -5.19
N GLU A 276 22.51 18.95 -4.99
CA GLU A 276 21.92 19.37 -3.71
C GLU A 276 20.67 18.54 -3.40
N THR A 277 20.61 17.92 -2.22
CA THR A 277 19.34 17.37 -1.72
C THR A 277 18.42 18.55 -1.42
N HIS A 278 17.15 18.48 -1.82
CA HIS A 278 16.20 19.59 -1.67
C HIS A 278 15.19 19.28 -0.55
N PRO A 279 15.59 19.29 0.74
CA PRO A 279 14.69 18.98 1.86
C PRO A 279 13.52 19.97 1.93
N VAL A 280 13.73 21.22 1.52
CA VAL A 280 12.68 22.25 1.44
C VAL A 280 11.66 21.94 0.34
N LEU A 281 12.09 21.36 -0.79
CA LEU A 281 11.20 20.95 -1.88
C LEU A 281 10.37 19.74 -1.46
N ILE A 282 10.98 18.75 -0.80
CA ILE A 282 10.27 17.58 -0.26
C ILE A 282 9.23 18.02 0.79
N ALA A 283 9.63 18.89 1.73
CA ALA A 283 8.72 19.45 2.72
C ALA A 283 7.62 20.30 2.07
N GLY A 284 7.96 21.07 1.03
CA GLY A 284 7.03 21.89 0.26
C GLY A 284 6.00 21.05 -0.49
N ILE A 285 6.40 19.95 -1.13
CA ILE A 285 5.49 19.01 -1.79
C ILE A 285 4.63 18.30 -0.75
N GLY A 286 5.22 17.85 0.36
CA GLY A 286 4.46 17.24 1.46
C GLY A 286 3.38 18.16 2.00
N LEU A 287 3.74 19.43 2.27
CA LEU A 287 2.81 20.46 2.71
C LEU A 287 1.75 20.79 1.64
N ALA A 288 2.17 20.90 0.38
CA ALA A 288 1.26 21.13 -0.74
C ALA A 288 0.25 20.00 -0.86
N VAL A 289 0.68 18.73 -0.83
CA VAL A 289 -0.24 17.58 -0.87
C VAL A 289 -1.13 17.59 0.37
N LEU A 290 -0.60 17.87 1.57
CA LEU A 290 -1.40 17.90 2.80
C LEU A 290 -2.48 19.00 2.78
N LEU A 291 -2.21 20.15 2.16
CA LEU A 291 -3.16 21.28 2.07
C LEU A 291 -4.10 21.17 0.86
N VAL A 292 -3.57 20.76 -0.31
CA VAL A 292 -4.30 20.70 -1.58
C VAL A 292 -5.21 19.48 -1.63
N LEU A 293 -4.79 18.33 -1.09
CA LEU A 293 -5.54 17.08 -1.19
C LEU A 293 -6.92 17.16 -0.48
N PRO A 294 -7.06 17.75 0.72
CA PRO A 294 -8.38 18.02 1.33
C PRO A 294 -9.26 18.97 0.51
N VAL A 295 -8.66 19.98 -0.12
CA VAL A 295 -9.37 21.01 -0.90
C VAL A 295 -9.86 20.45 -2.23
N VAL A 296 -8.98 19.78 -2.98
CA VAL A 296 -9.31 19.05 -4.22
C VAL A 296 -10.37 18.00 -3.92
N TRP A 297 -10.22 17.26 -2.82
CA TRP A 297 -11.22 16.29 -2.39
C TRP A 297 -12.58 16.92 -2.09
N GLY A 298 -12.60 18.05 -1.38
CA GLY A 298 -13.82 18.78 -1.10
C GLY A 298 -14.49 19.31 -2.38
N PHE A 299 -13.69 19.78 -3.34
CA PHE A 299 -14.19 20.25 -4.62
C PHE A 299 -14.77 19.11 -5.47
N LEU A 300 -14.07 17.98 -5.52
CA LEU A 300 -14.56 16.75 -6.16
C LEU A 300 -15.88 16.29 -5.53
N ARG A 301 -16.01 16.30 -4.20
CA ARG A 301 -17.29 16.02 -3.52
C ARG A 301 -18.41 16.97 -3.93
N LYS A 302 -18.11 18.28 -3.96
CA LYS A 302 -19.06 19.31 -4.35
C LYS A 302 -19.56 19.14 -5.78
N GLN A 303 -18.66 18.82 -6.72
CA GLN A 303 -19.02 18.51 -8.11
C GLN A 303 -19.91 17.26 -8.24
N GLN A 304 -19.85 16.36 -7.26
CA GLN A 304 -20.64 15.12 -7.21
C GLN A 304 -21.94 15.27 -6.39
N GLY A 305 -22.31 16.50 -5.99
CA GLY A 305 -23.54 16.78 -5.23
C GLY A 305 -23.46 16.50 -3.73
N LEU A 306 -22.27 16.20 -3.20
CA LEU A 306 -22.03 15.99 -1.77
C LEU A 306 -21.49 17.27 -1.12
N PRO A 307 -21.74 17.50 0.18
CA PRO A 307 -21.13 18.62 0.90
C PRO A 307 -19.60 18.50 0.86
N MET A 308 -18.95 19.65 0.68
CA MET A 308 -17.49 19.78 0.52
C MET A 308 -16.74 19.11 1.69
N PHE A 309 -17.26 19.28 2.91
CA PHE A 309 -16.77 18.62 4.12
C PHE A 309 -17.96 18.06 4.92
N GLY A 310 -17.70 17.02 5.72
CA GLY A 310 -18.72 16.41 6.58
C GLY A 310 -19.47 15.23 5.96
N SER A 311 -20.63 14.91 6.54
CA SER A 311 -21.45 13.74 6.20
C SER A 311 -22.25 13.93 4.89
N PRO A 312 -22.50 12.86 4.12
CA PRO A 312 -22.14 11.47 4.41
C PRO A 312 -20.64 11.22 4.14
N THR A 313 -19.94 10.55 5.05
CA THR A 313 -18.52 10.17 4.89
C THR A 313 -18.35 8.98 3.94
N ILE A 314 -17.16 8.75 3.38
CA ILE A 314 -16.92 7.57 2.51
C ILE A 314 -17.28 6.27 3.23
N ALA A 315 -16.95 6.16 4.53
CA ALA A 315 -17.29 4.99 5.33
C ALA A 315 -18.81 4.78 5.44
N GLN A 316 -19.60 5.86 5.57
CA GLN A 316 -21.07 5.78 5.55
C GLN A 316 -21.61 5.42 4.17
N LEU A 317 -20.95 5.85 3.09
CA LEU A 317 -21.32 5.49 1.73
C LEU A 317 -20.92 4.05 1.35
N GLU A 318 -19.92 3.48 2.03
CA GLU A 318 -19.48 2.08 1.89
C GLU A 318 -20.34 1.11 2.74
N ASP A 319 -21.22 1.62 3.62
CA ASP A 319 -22.14 0.80 4.42
C ASP A 319 -23.29 0.26 3.55
N PRO A 320 -23.47 -1.07 3.43
CA PRO A 320 -24.56 -1.67 2.64
C PRO A 320 -25.97 -1.27 3.10
N SER A 321 -26.11 -0.82 4.35
CA SER A 321 -27.37 -0.36 4.93
C SER A 321 -27.66 1.12 4.64
N TYR A 322 -26.69 1.86 4.09
CA TYR A 322 -26.85 3.27 3.74
C TYR A 322 -27.84 3.43 2.59
N LYS A 323 -29.07 3.81 2.94
CA LYS A 323 -30.03 4.33 1.97
C LYS A 323 -29.68 5.80 1.75
N PRO A 324 -29.44 6.26 0.51
CA PRO A 324 -29.30 7.69 0.24
C PRO A 324 -30.62 8.39 0.54
N GLY A 325 -30.80 8.80 1.80
CA GLY A 325 -31.90 9.63 2.24
C GLY A 325 -31.63 11.06 1.76
N LEU A 326 -32.46 11.53 0.83
CA LEU A 326 -32.77 12.93 0.52
C LEU A 326 -32.03 13.97 1.38
N VAL A 327 -30.77 14.27 1.06
CA VAL A 327 -30.10 15.46 1.58
C VAL A 327 -30.40 16.58 0.59
N GLY A 328 -31.49 17.32 0.82
CA GLY A 328 -31.80 18.48 -0.04
C GLY A 328 -33.19 19.10 -0.02
N MET A 329 -34.17 18.63 0.77
CA MET A 329 -35.42 19.39 0.95
C MET A 329 -35.69 19.61 2.44
N LYS A 330 -36.00 20.87 2.76
CA LYS A 330 -36.62 21.33 3.99
C LYS A 330 -37.59 20.28 4.51
N LYS A 331 -37.56 20.02 5.83
CA LYS A 331 -38.69 19.46 6.56
C LYS A 331 -39.98 20.03 5.97
N VAL A 332 -40.78 19.19 5.34
CA VAL A 332 -42.21 19.47 5.22
C VAL A 332 -42.75 18.98 6.55
N ASP A 333 -43.19 19.93 7.36
CA ASP A 333 -43.83 19.67 8.63
C ASP A 333 -45.04 18.76 8.42
N ASP A 334 -45.22 17.81 9.33
CA ASP A 334 -46.39 16.95 9.41
C ASP A 334 -47.66 17.81 9.52
N ALA A 335 -48.61 17.59 8.62
CA ALA A 335 -50.03 17.90 8.76
C ALA A 335 -50.86 16.89 7.97
#